data_AF-A0A3N2HMS1-F1
#
_entry.id   AF-A0A3N2HMS1-F1
#
_cell.length_a   1.000
_cell.length_b   1.000
_cell.length_c   1.000
_cell.angle_alpha   90.00
_cell.angle_beta   90.00
_cell.angle_gamma   90.00
#
_symmetry.space_group_name_H-M   'P 1'
#
loop_
_entity.id
_entity.type
_entity.pdbx_description
1 polymer ?
#
loop_
_entity_poly.entity_id
_entity_poly.type
_entity_poly.pdbx_seq_one_letter_code
_entity_poly.pdbx_strand_id
1 'polypeptide(L)'
;MEHVQAAGWPSKTYPPWAEAVDPWLSWSDPDVLMRAVELDRQTLRDVAPSMVINDCRIPMVIAALAEGIQFATICQDNQVPGYCYDGSTIPATWTLPVDAINKVLALLEIDPIADDARWLFARGTMAVPSTAELEPIVGPYVEELDIVHTGLLNKQASTSGSRAADLLFYRTAGSADEEFLAAFADWNGSIYIATGETMVGAAPGEPSRGRVQIGTLWDLDAIGPGLRAVVHHGGHGTTLRCIAEGIPAVVLPGPNPERTANGERAERLGRAIVMHADVNTGPVWGPAVDVTGDRPAWSDVRAALDHLPPRLHSPASQDAADQSSQQLVDLLTTPSSINPHSTFASI
;
A
#
# COMPACT_ATOMS: atom_id res chain seq x y z
N MET A 1 10.89 -12.21 -0.65
CA MET A 1 11.28 -13.45 -1.37
C MET A 1 11.38 -14.66 -0.46
N GLU A 2 11.97 -14.55 0.73
CA GLU A 2 12.18 -15.69 1.65
C GLU A 2 10.90 -16.50 1.95
N HIS A 3 9.75 -15.84 2.18
CA HIS A 3 8.49 -16.56 2.42
C HIS A 3 7.93 -17.29 1.18
N VAL A 4 8.09 -16.73 -0.02
CA VAL A 4 7.65 -17.36 -1.28
C VAL A 4 8.50 -18.58 -1.58
N GLN A 5 9.82 -18.44 -1.40
CA GLN A 5 10.79 -19.52 -1.54
C GLN A 5 10.58 -20.61 -0.49
N ALA A 6 10.30 -20.24 0.76
CA ALA A 6 9.98 -21.19 1.84
C ALA A 6 8.67 -21.97 1.58
N ALA A 7 7.70 -21.36 0.91
CA ALA A 7 6.47 -22.03 0.47
C ALA A 7 6.68 -22.94 -0.76
N GLY A 8 7.87 -22.97 -1.35
CA GLY A 8 8.18 -23.76 -2.54
C GLY A 8 7.49 -23.25 -3.81
N TRP A 9 6.98 -22.02 -3.80
CA TRP A 9 6.32 -21.45 -4.96
C TRP A 9 7.36 -21.01 -6.00
N PRO A 10 7.13 -21.29 -7.30
CA PRO A 10 7.96 -20.74 -8.36
C PRO A 10 8.00 -19.22 -8.27
N SER A 11 9.20 -18.64 -8.30
CA SER A 11 9.39 -17.20 -8.27
C SER A 11 10.40 -16.78 -9.34
N LYS A 12 10.12 -15.67 -10.02
CA LYS A 12 11.03 -15.02 -10.97
C LYS A 12 11.31 -13.61 -10.48
N THR A 13 12.57 -13.20 -10.46
CA THR A 13 12.97 -11.83 -10.17
C THR A 13 13.12 -11.06 -11.47
N TYR A 14 12.78 -9.78 -11.44
CA TYR A 14 13.06 -8.92 -12.57
C TYR A 14 14.57 -8.68 -12.70
N PRO A 15 15.07 -8.39 -13.92
CA PRO A 15 16.45 -7.97 -14.10
C PRO A 15 16.71 -6.63 -13.36
N PRO A 16 17.94 -6.37 -12.89
CA PRO A 16 18.25 -5.21 -12.05
C PRO A 16 17.84 -3.85 -12.65
N TRP A 17 17.89 -3.71 -13.98
CA TRP A 17 17.47 -2.48 -14.64
C TRP A 17 15.98 -2.20 -14.43
N ALA A 18 15.13 -3.23 -14.39
CA ALA A 18 13.69 -3.09 -14.21
C ALA A 18 13.34 -2.89 -12.73
N GLU A 19 14.16 -3.37 -11.79
CA GLU A 19 14.05 -3.08 -10.37
C GLU A 19 14.40 -1.62 -10.04
N ALA A 20 15.29 -1.01 -10.82
CA ALA A 20 15.72 0.38 -10.65
C ALA A 20 14.75 1.42 -11.25
N VAL A 21 13.71 0.98 -11.97
CA VAL A 21 12.70 1.88 -12.56
C VAL A 21 11.71 2.28 -11.48
N ASP A 22 11.58 3.58 -11.22
CA ASP A 22 10.52 4.08 -10.35
C ASP A 22 9.17 3.86 -11.06
N PRO A 23 8.27 3.02 -10.50
CA PRO A 23 7.02 2.67 -11.15
C PRO A 23 6.07 3.88 -11.26
N TRP A 24 6.22 4.92 -10.45
CA TRP A 24 5.29 6.06 -10.47
C TRP A 24 5.74 7.19 -11.39
N LEU A 25 7.06 7.32 -11.59
CA LEU A 25 7.63 8.47 -12.31
C LEU A 25 8.16 8.11 -13.70
N SER A 26 8.61 6.87 -13.89
CA SER A 26 9.38 6.51 -15.10
C SER A 26 8.50 6.04 -16.26
N TRP A 27 7.21 5.75 -16.03
CA TRP A 27 6.30 5.26 -17.07
C TRP A 27 5.84 6.35 -18.06
N SER A 28 6.19 7.62 -17.81
CA SER A 28 6.00 8.71 -18.76
C SER A 28 7.01 8.68 -19.92
N ASP A 29 8.03 7.82 -19.86
CA ASP A 29 8.94 7.54 -20.98
C ASP A 29 8.43 6.32 -21.77
N PRO A 30 8.02 6.48 -23.04
CA PRO A 30 7.46 5.40 -23.83
C PRO A 30 8.48 4.28 -24.13
N ASP A 31 9.78 4.57 -24.22
CA ASP A 31 10.79 3.56 -24.48
C ASP A 31 11.05 2.71 -23.24
N VAL A 32 11.10 3.34 -22.05
CA VAL A 32 11.17 2.64 -20.76
C VAL A 32 9.93 1.78 -20.55
N LEU A 33 8.75 2.35 -20.80
CA LEU A 33 7.47 1.65 -20.66
C LEU A 33 7.39 0.44 -21.60
N MET A 34 7.69 0.61 -22.89
CA MET A 34 7.63 -0.50 -23.86
C MET A 34 8.60 -1.63 -23.51
N ARG A 35 9.81 -1.30 -23.05
CA ARG A 35 10.77 -2.31 -22.57
C ARG A 35 10.26 -3.09 -21.36
N ALA A 36 9.59 -2.42 -20.43
CA ALA A 36 8.96 -3.07 -19.27
C ALA A 36 7.76 -3.94 -19.70
N VAL A 37 6.95 -3.47 -20.65
CA VAL A 37 5.83 -4.24 -21.22
C VAL A 37 6.33 -5.52 -21.89
N GLU A 38 7.37 -5.47 -22.73
CA GLU A 38 7.85 -6.68 -23.41
C GLU A 38 8.46 -7.70 -22.42
N LEU A 39 9.10 -7.22 -21.36
CA LEU A 39 9.59 -8.07 -20.27
C LEU A 39 8.44 -8.80 -19.54
N ASP A 40 7.36 -8.07 -19.26
CA ASP A 40 6.17 -8.62 -18.60
C ASP A 40 5.44 -9.59 -19.56
N ARG A 41 5.31 -9.26 -20.87
CA ARG A 41 4.76 -10.16 -21.90
C ARG A 41 5.54 -11.46 -22.03
N GLN A 42 6.87 -11.40 -22.07
CA GLN A 42 7.69 -12.62 -22.09
C GLN A 42 7.41 -13.48 -20.86
N THR A 43 7.29 -12.87 -19.68
CA THR A 43 6.96 -13.60 -18.45
C THR A 43 5.58 -14.24 -18.51
N LEU A 44 4.58 -13.54 -19.05
CA LEU A 44 3.24 -14.11 -19.26
C LEU A 44 3.23 -15.28 -20.24
N ARG A 45 3.99 -15.20 -21.34
CA ARG A 45 4.14 -16.31 -22.31
C ARG A 45 4.86 -17.52 -21.71
N ASP A 46 5.88 -17.28 -20.88
CA ASP A 46 6.65 -18.34 -20.21
C ASP A 46 5.78 -19.13 -19.21
N VAL A 47 4.96 -18.40 -18.44
CA VAL A 47 4.13 -18.97 -17.37
C VAL A 47 2.78 -19.48 -17.89
N ALA A 48 2.24 -18.84 -18.93
CA ALA A 48 0.90 -19.04 -19.48
C ALA A 48 -0.20 -19.04 -18.40
N PRO A 49 -0.30 -18.00 -17.56
CA PRO A 49 -1.31 -17.96 -16.50
C PRO A 49 -2.71 -17.79 -17.09
N SER A 50 -3.72 -18.34 -16.39
CA SER A 50 -5.12 -18.06 -16.70
C SER A 50 -5.56 -16.66 -16.24
N MET A 51 -4.87 -16.10 -15.25
CA MET A 51 -5.15 -14.79 -14.66
C MET A 51 -3.89 -14.16 -14.07
N VAL A 52 -3.81 -12.83 -14.11
CA VAL A 52 -2.78 -12.03 -13.46
C VAL A 52 -3.36 -11.25 -12.29
N ILE A 53 -2.70 -11.29 -11.14
CA ILE A 53 -2.97 -10.36 -10.02
C ILE A 53 -1.78 -9.42 -9.93
N ASN A 54 -2.01 -8.10 -9.94
CA ASN A 54 -0.93 -7.10 -9.91
C ASN A 54 -1.23 -5.98 -8.91
N ASP A 55 -0.18 -5.30 -8.44
CA ASP A 55 -0.27 -4.16 -7.52
C ASP A 55 -0.03 -2.86 -8.30
N CYS A 56 -1.07 -2.42 -9.04
CA CYS A 56 -1.08 -1.23 -9.91
C CYS A 56 0.11 -1.08 -10.88
N ARG A 57 0.64 -2.19 -11.39
CA ARG A 57 1.78 -2.18 -12.32
C ARG A 57 1.32 -2.00 -13.76
N ILE A 58 1.36 -0.76 -14.26
CA ILE A 58 0.96 -0.40 -15.63
C ILE A 58 1.54 -1.33 -16.72
N PRO A 59 2.86 -1.64 -16.77
CA PRO A 59 3.39 -2.49 -17.84
C PRO A 59 2.83 -3.91 -17.81
N MET A 60 2.52 -4.46 -16.63
CA MET A 60 1.92 -5.78 -16.48
C MET A 60 0.47 -5.79 -16.99
N VAL A 61 -0.28 -4.72 -16.73
CA VAL A 61 -1.65 -4.56 -17.23
C VAL A 61 -1.67 -4.47 -18.75
N ILE A 62 -0.79 -3.65 -19.35
CA ILE A 62 -0.66 -3.56 -20.81
C ILE A 62 -0.24 -4.91 -21.41
N ALA A 63 0.69 -5.62 -20.77
CA ALA A 63 1.13 -6.94 -21.21
C ALA A 63 -0.02 -7.96 -21.16
N ALA A 64 -0.82 -7.98 -20.09
CA ALA A 64 -1.97 -8.86 -19.96
C ALA A 64 -3.02 -8.59 -21.05
N LEU A 65 -3.32 -7.31 -21.32
CA LEU A 65 -4.21 -6.91 -22.42
C LEU A 65 -3.68 -7.38 -23.78
N ALA A 66 -2.38 -7.21 -24.04
CA ALA A 66 -1.76 -7.62 -25.31
C ALA A 66 -1.74 -9.14 -25.52
N GLU A 67 -1.69 -9.92 -24.44
CA GLU A 67 -1.72 -11.38 -24.50
C GLU A 67 -3.15 -11.96 -24.31
N GLY A 68 -4.17 -11.10 -24.15
CA GLY A 68 -5.56 -11.52 -23.94
C GLY A 68 -5.79 -12.27 -22.63
N ILE A 69 -4.99 -11.97 -21.60
CA ILE A 69 -5.05 -12.62 -20.28
C ILE A 69 -5.88 -11.77 -19.32
N GLN A 70 -6.80 -12.40 -18.59
CA GLN A 70 -7.58 -11.73 -17.55
C GLN A 70 -6.68 -11.22 -16.43
N PHE A 71 -7.03 -10.09 -15.83
CA PHE A 71 -6.28 -9.57 -14.70
C PHE A 71 -7.18 -8.92 -13.65
N ALA A 72 -6.71 -8.97 -12.41
CA ALA A 72 -7.17 -8.13 -11.33
C ALA A 72 -6.03 -7.22 -10.86
N THR A 73 -6.35 -5.97 -10.57
CA THR A 73 -5.44 -5.00 -9.99
C THR A 73 -5.82 -4.80 -8.53
N ILE A 74 -4.91 -5.12 -7.62
CA ILE A 74 -5.03 -4.76 -6.21
C ILE A 74 -4.86 -3.25 -6.14
N CYS A 75 -5.88 -2.56 -5.65
CA CYS A 75 -5.93 -1.10 -5.62
C CYS A 75 -6.61 -0.55 -4.35
N GLN A 76 -6.56 0.76 -4.18
CA GLN A 76 -7.24 1.56 -3.17
C GLN A 76 -8.26 2.49 -3.85
N ASP A 77 -9.07 3.20 -3.07
CA ASP A 77 -10.03 4.19 -3.58
C ASP A 77 -9.35 5.24 -4.47
N ASN A 78 -8.18 5.72 -4.07
CA ASN A 78 -7.42 6.74 -4.80
C ASN A 78 -6.84 6.27 -6.15
N GLN A 79 -6.96 4.97 -6.46
CA GLN A 79 -6.52 4.35 -7.71
C GLN A 79 -7.69 4.08 -8.67
N VAL A 80 -8.91 4.48 -8.29
CA VAL A 80 -10.08 4.50 -9.17
C VAL A 80 -10.01 5.68 -10.15
N PRO A 81 -10.36 5.50 -11.44
CA PRO A 81 -10.37 6.59 -12.42
C PRO A 81 -11.17 7.80 -11.96
N GLY A 82 -10.62 8.99 -12.19
CA GLY A 82 -11.26 10.26 -11.83
C GLY A 82 -11.19 10.64 -10.35
N TYR A 83 -10.63 9.79 -9.47
CA TYR A 83 -10.46 10.15 -8.07
C TYR A 83 -9.57 11.39 -7.93
N CYS A 84 -10.04 12.33 -7.12
CA CYS A 84 -9.33 13.54 -6.70
C CYS A 84 -9.24 13.56 -5.17
N TYR A 85 -8.08 13.94 -4.63
CA TYR A 85 -7.99 14.27 -3.20
C TYR A 85 -8.81 15.52 -2.88
N ASP A 86 -9.20 15.69 -1.62
CA ASP A 86 -10.01 16.82 -1.18
C ASP A 86 -9.41 18.17 -1.63
N GLY A 87 -10.23 18.98 -2.30
CA GLY A 87 -9.82 20.29 -2.83
C GLY A 87 -8.78 20.26 -3.94
N SER A 88 -8.48 19.09 -4.52
CA SER A 88 -7.44 18.89 -5.54
C SER A 88 -8.01 18.42 -6.87
N THR A 89 -7.18 18.40 -7.92
CA THR A 89 -7.48 17.75 -9.20
C THR A 89 -6.94 16.32 -9.24
N ILE A 90 -7.14 15.61 -10.35
CA ILE A 90 -6.47 14.33 -10.61
C ILE A 90 -4.96 14.52 -10.43
N PRO A 91 -4.29 13.67 -9.61
CA PRO A 91 -2.85 13.77 -9.40
C PRO A 91 -2.05 13.62 -10.68
N ALA A 92 -1.02 14.45 -10.85
CA ALA A 92 -0.16 14.44 -12.03
C ALA A 92 0.49 13.07 -12.31
N THR A 93 0.75 12.27 -11.27
CA THR A 93 1.24 10.88 -11.38
C THR A 93 0.36 10.01 -12.28
N TRP A 94 -0.95 10.31 -12.35
CA TRP A 94 -1.90 9.57 -13.18
C TRP A 94 -2.16 10.19 -14.55
N THR A 95 -1.91 11.49 -14.72
CA THR A 95 -2.13 12.17 -16.01
C THR A 95 -0.87 12.25 -16.88
N LEU A 96 0.30 12.43 -16.28
CA LEU A 96 1.58 12.53 -16.99
C LEU A 96 1.92 11.31 -17.88
N PRO A 97 1.67 10.05 -17.48
CA PRO A 97 2.06 8.92 -18.31
C PRO A 97 1.08 8.61 -19.46
N VAL A 98 -0.08 9.28 -19.54
CA VAL A 98 -1.15 8.97 -20.52
C VAL A 98 -0.65 8.96 -21.97
N ASP A 99 0.14 9.96 -22.37
CA ASP A 99 0.68 10.03 -23.74
C ASP A 99 1.63 8.88 -24.05
N ALA A 100 2.46 8.48 -23.09
CA ALA A 100 3.39 7.36 -23.25
C ALA A 100 2.62 6.03 -23.30
N ILE A 101 1.62 5.87 -22.44
CA ILE A 101 0.71 4.72 -22.43
C ILE A 101 0.03 4.59 -23.80
N ASN A 102 -0.63 5.66 -24.28
CA ASN A 102 -1.37 5.62 -25.54
C ASN A 102 -0.48 5.35 -26.76
N LYS A 103 0.79 5.79 -26.75
CA LYS A 103 1.77 5.39 -27.78
C LYS A 103 2.05 3.89 -27.75
N VAL A 104 2.25 3.31 -26.56
CA VAL A 104 2.49 1.86 -26.41
C VAL A 104 1.25 1.05 -26.77
N LEU A 105 0.06 1.47 -26.33
CA LEU A 105 -1.21 0.82 -26.70
C LEU A 105 -1.40 0.81 -28.22
N ALA A 106 -1.13 1.91 -28.91
CA ALA A 106 -1.22 1.99 -30.36
C ALA A 106 -0.27 1.03 -31.09
N LEU A 107 0.97 0.85 -30.59
CA LEU A 107 1.93 -0.12 -31.14
C LEU A 107 1.48 -1.58 -30.95
N LEU A 108 0.64 -1.83 -29.95
CA LEU A 108 0.10 -3.14 -29.62
C LEU A 108 -1.33 -3.36 -30.16
N GLU A 109 -1.84 -2.41 -30.97
CA GLU A 109 -3.21 -2.44 -31.51
C GLU A 109 -4.30 -2.54 -30.44
N ILE A 110 -4.05 -1.91 -29.28
CA ILE A 110 -4.99 -1.82 -28.17
C ILE A 110 -5.62 -0.43 -28.17
N ASP A 111 -6.93 -0.35 -27.91
CA ASP A 111 -7.64 0.93 -27.82
C ASP A 111 -7.00 1.87 -26.80
N PRO A 112 -6.94 3.20 -27.06
CA PRO A 112 -6.34 4.15 -26.14
C PRO A 112 -7.18 4.33 -24.87
N ILE A 113 -6.56 4.89 -23.84
CA ILE A 113 -7.24 5.40 -22.63
C ILE A 113 -7.49 6.91 -22.76
N ALA A 114 -8.38 7.42 -21.92
CA ALA A 114 -8.69 8.86 -21.82
C ALA A 114 -7.56 9.63 -21.10
N ASP A 115 -7.90 10.54 -20.20
CA ASP A 115 -7.02 11.51 -19.54
C ASP A 115 -6.38 11.01 -18.22
N ASP A 116 -6.63 9.75 -17.85
CA ASP A 116 -6.24 9.17 -16.58
C ASP A 116 -5.69 7.74 -16.78
N ALA A 117 -4.44 7.51 -16.38
CA ALA A 117 -3.78 6.21 -16.49
C ALA A 117 -4.52 5.09 -15.74
N ARG A 118 -5.31 5.41 -14.72
CA ARG A 118 -6.11 4.46 -13.95
C ARG A 118 -7.20 3.78 -14.79
N TRP A 119 -7.58 4.36 -15.93
CA TRP A 119 -8.47 3.71 -16.90
C TRP A 119 -7.91 2.38 -17.45
N LEU A 120 -6.59 2.13 -17.34
CA LEU A 120 -6.04 0.81 -17.62
C LEU A 120 -6.52 -0.24 -16.61
N PHE A 121 -6.57 0.11 -15.32
CA PHE A 121 -7.00 -0.81 -14.26
C PHE A 121 -8.47 -1.19 -14.41
N ALA A 122 -9.29 -0.24 -14.85
CA ALA A 122 -10.71 -0.41 -15.17
C ALA A 122 -11.01 -1.40 -16.31
N ARG A 123 -9.99 -1.85 -17.07
CA ARG A 123 -10.16 -2.90 -18.10
C ARG A 123 -10.13 -4.32 -17.55
N GLY A 124 -9.88 -4.47 -16.25
CA GLY A 124 -9.99 -5.72 -15.52
C GLY A 124 -10.73 -5.47 -14.21
N THR A 125 -10.62 -6.42 -13.28
CA THR A 125 -11.23 -6.26 -11.95
C THR A 125 -10.34 -5.40 -11.06
N MET A 126 -10.94 -4.45 -10.36
CA MET A 126 -10.30 -3.59 -9.36
C MET A 126 -10.56 -4.18 -7.97
N ALA A 127 -9.57 -4.87 -7.43
CA ALA A 127 -9.67 -5.59 -6.16
C ALA A 127 -9.17 -4.68 -5.01
N VAL A 128 -10.07 -4.31 -4.11
CA VAL A 128 -9.77 -3.37 -3.02
C VAL A 128 -9.61 -4.14 -1.72
N PRO A 129 -8.42 -4.17 -1.09
CA PRO A 129 -8.17 -4.92 0.15
C PRO A 129 -8.71 -4.17 1.37
N SER A 130 -10.02 -3.97 1.38
CA SER A 130 -10.80 -3.24 2.37
C SER A 130 -12.27 -3.68 2.32
N THR A 131 -13.14 -2.97 3.04
CA THR A 131 -14.61 -3.13 3.00
C THR A 131 -15.25 -1.84 2.51
N ALA A 132 -16.47 -1.91 1.99
CA ALA A 132 -17.20 -0.72 1.53
C ALA A 132 -17.47 0.27 2.67
N GLU A 133 -17.57 -0.21 3.91
CA GLU A 133 -17.73 0.61 5.11
C GLU A 133 -16.45 1.34 5.49
N LEU A 134 -15.30 0.67 5.40
CA LEU A 134 -14.00 1.26 5.74
C LEU A 134 -13.46 2.16 4.63
N GLU A 135 -13.71 1.80 3.37
CA GLU A 135 -13.18 2.50 2.20
C GLU A 135 -14.28 2.58 1.13
N PRO A 136 -15.24 3.51 1.32
CA PRO A 136 -16.30 3.72 0.37
C PRO A 136 -15.73 4.32 -0.91
N ILE A 137 -16.02 3.67 -2.04
CA ILE A 137 -15.62 4.16 -3.34
C ILE A 137 -16.80 4.93 -3.92
N VAL A 138 -16.59 6.22 -4.13
CA VAL A 138 -17.59 7.14 -4.64
C VAL A 138 -17.02 7.85 -5.86
N GLY A 139 -17.88 8.09 -6.85
CA GLY A 139 -17.46 8.74 -8.08
C GLY A 139 -18.48 8.55 -9.19
N PRO A 140 -18.39 9.37 -10.25
CA PRO A 140 -19.35 9.34 -11.36
C PRO A 140 -19.34 8.03 -12.16
N TYR A 141 -18.23 7.27 -12.10
CA TYR A 141 -18.02 6.07 -12.92
C TYR A 141 -18.10 4.77 -12.14
N VAL A 142 -18.34 4.81 -10.83
CA VAL A 142 -18.23 3.62 -9.96
C VAL A 142 -19.16 2.48 -10.40
N GLU A 143 -20.36 2.81 -10.91
CA GLU A 143 -21.32 1.81 -11.40
C GLU A 143 -20.87 1.10 -12.69
N GLU A 144 -19.91 1.67 -13.41
CA GLU A 144 -19.37 1.13 -14.67
C GLU A 144 -18.09 0.29 -14.46
N LEU A 145 -17.57 0.25 -13.22
CA LEU A 145 -16.32 -0.41 -12.87
C LEU A 145 -16.59 -1.76 -12.18
N ASP A 146 -15.80 -2.78 -12.52
CA ASP A 146 -15.78 -4.06 -11.79
C ASP A 146 -14.90 -3.89 -10.54
N ILE A 147 -15.51 -3.42 -9.46
CA ILE A 147 -14.86 -3.20 -8.18
C ILE A 147 -15.29 -4.28 -7.20
N VAL A 148 -14.30 -4.96 -6.61
CA VAL A 148 -14.51 -5.98 -5.60
C VAL A 148 -13.76 -5.61 -4.33
N HIS A 149 -14.48 -5.29 -3.26
CA HIS A 149 -13.91 -5.28 -1.92
C HIS A 149 -13.60 -6.72 -1.52
N THR A 150 -12.33 -6.98 -1.22
CA THR A 150 -11.82 -8.32 -0.86
C THR A 150 -11.71 -8.52 0.65
N GLY A 151 -12.16 -7.54 1.44
CA GLY A 151 -11.85 -7.48 2.86
C GLY A 151 -10.34 -7.27 3.10
N LEU A 152 -9.89 -7.49 4.33
CA LEU A 152 -8.50 -7.25 4.68
C LEU A 152 -7.63 -8.45 4.27
N LEU A 153 -6.54 -8.17 3.55
CA LEU A 153 -5.52 -9.17 3.25
C LEU A 153 -4.62 -9.38 4.47
N ASN A 154 -5.05 -10.20 5.43
CA ASN A 154 -4.29 -10.53 6.63
C ASN A 154 -3.98 -12.03 6.72
N LYS A 155 -2.96 -12.40 7.49
CA LYS A 155 -2.84 -13.78 7.96
C LYS A 155 -3.69 -13.92 9.22
N GLN A 156 -4.14 -15.14 9.50
CA GLN A 156 -4.75 -15.42 10.79
C GLN A 156 -3.76 -15.06 11.90
N ALA A 157 -4.20 -14.23 12.85
CA ALA A 157 -3.38 -13.76 13.95
C ALA A 157 -2.83 -14.95 14.75
N SER A 158 -1.51 -14.99 14.91
CA SER A 158 -0.87 -15.89 15.87
C SER A 158 -0.65 -15.13 17.17
N THR A 159 -1.20 -15.63 18.27
CA THR A 159 -1.04 -14.97 19.56
C THR A 159 0.36 -15.24 20.10
N SER A 160 1.27 -14.26 20.03
CA SER A 160 2.50 -14.36 20.81
C SER A 160 3.11 -13.01 21.23
N GLY A 161 3.43 -12.93 22.51
CA GLY A 161 4.57 -12.15 23.02
C GLY A 161 4.37 -10.69 23.41
N SER A 162 3.50 -9.92 22.75
CA SER A 162 3.39 -8.48 23.04
C SER A 162 2.54 -8.15 24.27
N ARG A 163 2.93 -7.08 24.98
CA ARG A 163 2.25 -6.57 26.17
C ARG A 163 1.43 -5.34 25.83
N ALA A 164 0.32 -5.12 26.54
CA ALA A 164 -0.61 -3.98 26.39
C ALA A 164 0.02 -2.57 26.40
N ALA A 165 1.30 -2.44 26.78
CA ALA A 165 2.06 -1.20 26.80
C ALA A 165 3.01 -1.06 25.60
N ASP A 166 3.12 -2.06 24.72
CA ASP A 166 4.11 -2.07 23.65
C ASP A 166 3.73 -1.12 22.51
N LEU A 167 4.73 -0.54 21.87
CA LEU A 167 4.59 0.35 20.71
C LEU A 167 5.27 -0.25 19.49
N LEU A 168 4.72 0.04 18.31
CA LEU A 168 5.36 -0.26 17.03
C LEU A 168 5.53 1.03 16.21
N PHE A 169 6.76 1.31 15.79
CA PHE A 169 7.10 2.33 14.81
C PHE A 169 7.34 1.64 13.47
N TYR A 170 6.43 1.84 12.52
CA TYR A 170 6.43 1.12 11.24
C TYR A 170 6.71 2.08 10.09
N ARG A 171 7.91 1.98 9.50
CA ARG A 171 8.37 2.81 8.38
C ARG A 171 8.42 4.31 8.70
N THR A 172 8.62 4.66 9.97
CA THR A 172 8.63 6.04 10.50
C THR A 172 9.90 6.40 11.25
N ALA A 173 10.72 5.41 11.59
CA ALA A 173 11.99 5.58 12.26
C ALA A 173 13.02 4.62 11.66
N GLY A 174 14.13 5.16 11.19
CA GLY A 174 15.21 4.40 10.55
C GLY A 174 16.20 3.86 11.57
N SER A 175 16.22 4.47 12.76
CA SER A 175 17.03 4.07 13.91
C SER A 175 16.43 4.63 15.21
N ALA A 176 17.00 4.26 16.36
CA ALA A 176 16.71 4.87 17.66
C ALA A 176 17.79 5.88 18.04
N ASP A 177 17.70 7.08 17.47
CA ASP A 177 18.63 8.20 17.74
C ASP A 177 18.48 8.77 19.17
N GLU A 178 19.35 9.72 19.55
CA GLU A 178 19.34 10.31 20.89
C GLU A 178 18.03 11.05 21.21
N GLU A 179 17.42 11.68 20.21
CA GLU A 179 16.14 12.38 20.35
C GLU A 179 15.02 11.38 20.66
N PHE A 180 14.97 10.27 19.93
CA PHE A 180 14.04 9.17 20.14
C PHE A 180 14.21 8.58 21.53
N LEU A 181 15.44 8.22 21.90
CA LEU A 181 15.74 7.61 23.19
C LEU A 181 15.39 8.53 24.36
N ALA A 182 15.58 9.85 24.19
CA ALA A 182 15.17 10.84 25.19
C ALA A 182 13.64 10.95 25.31
N ALA A 183 12.91 11.02 24.20
CA ALA A 183 11.44 11.15 24.19
C ALA A 183 10.71 9.93 24.78
N PHE A 184 11.31 8.74 24.68
CA PHE A 184 10.72 7.48 25.13
C PHE A 184 11.42 6.85 26.34
N ALA A 185 12.29 7.57 27.04
CA ALA A 185 13.10 7.05 28.14
C ALA A 185 12.29 6.45 29.31
N ASP A 186 11.11 7.02 29.59
CA ASP A 186 10.21 6.62 30.67
C ASP A 186 9.13 5.61 30.23
N TRP A 187 9.13 5.18 28.96
CA TRP A 187 8.12 4.26 28.45
C TRP A 187 8.27 2.86 29.06
N ASN A 188 7.17 2.32 29.62
CA ASN A 188 7.19 1.07 30.38
C ASN A 188 7.00 -0.21 29.54
N GLY A 189 6.64 -0.08 28.27
CA GLY A 189 6.54 -1.20 27.32
C GLY A 189 7.79 -1.42 26.49
N SER A 190 7.76 -2.46 25.65
CA SER A 190 8.72 -2.64 24.56
C SER A 190 8.38 -1.73 23.38
N ILE A 191 9.40 -1.32 22.65
CA ILE A 191 9.26 -0.50 21.44
C ILE A 191 9.85 -1.29 20.28
N TYR A 192 9.03 -1.58 19.27
CA TYR A 192 9.44 -2.23 18.05
C TYR A 192 9.62 -1.18 16.95
N ILE A 193 10.71 -1.22 16.21
CA ILE A 193 10.98 -0.35 15.06
C ILE A 193 11.14 -1.21 13.81
N ALA A 194 10.31 -0.96 12.80
CA ALA A 194 10.37 -1.55 11.46
C ALA A 194 10.96 -0.51 10.48
N THR A 195 12.21 -0.70 10.10
CA THR A 195 12.93 0.23 9.19
C THR A 195 12.53 0.01 7.74
N GLY A 196 12.28 -1.25 7.38
CA GLY A 196 11.75 -1.62 6.08
C GLY A 196 12.76 -1.69 4.93
N GLU A 197 13.98 -1.25 5.15
CA GLU A 197 15.09 -1.48 4.25
C GLU A 197 15.83 -2.76 4.69
N THR A 198 16.23 -3.58 3.71
CA THR A 198 17.33 -4.52 3.95
C THR A 198 18.49 -3.63 4.37
N MET A 199 18.92 -3.69 5.63
CA MET A 199 19.95 -2.80 6.13
C MET A 199 21.26 -3.06 5.36
N VAL A 200 21.47 -2.39 4.22
CA VAL A 200 22.74 -2.39 3.50
C VAL A 200 23.65 -1.47 4.30
N GLY A 201 24.22 -2.00 5.38
CA GLY A 201 25.15 -1.26 6.23
C GLY A 201 24.76 -1.13 7.70
N ALA A 202 23.68 -1.77 8.19
CA ALA A 202 23.71 -2.13 9.61
C ALA A 202 24.89 -3.07 9.78
N ALA A 203 25.88 -2.64 10.56
CA ALA A 203 26.72 -3.62 11.22
C ALA A 203 25.78 -4.66 11.85
N PRO A 204 26.05 -5.97 11.71
CA PRO A 204 25.19 -7.00 12.28
C PRO A 204 24.91 -6.68 13.76
N GLY A 205 23.66 -6.32 14.04
CA GLY A 205 23.21 -5.85 15.35
C GLY A 205 23.63 -4.42 15.71
N GLU A 206 22.89 -3.40 15.27
CA GLU A 206 22.53 -2.40 16.27
C GLU A 206 21.72 -3.17 17.31
N PRO A 207 22.30 -3.47 18.50
CA PRO A 207 21.66 -4.38 19.43
C PRO A 207 20.38 -3.69 19.86
N SER A 208 19.33 -4.48 20.03
CA SER A 208 18.16 -4.05 20.79
C SER A 208 18.65 -3.30 22.04
N ARG A 209 18.40 -1.98 22.11
CA ARG A 209 18.89 -1.15 23.22
C ARG A 209 17.85 -1.21 24.33
N GLY A 210 18.06 -2.14 25.26
CA GLY A 210 17.14 -2.35 26.37
C GLY A 210 15.75 -2.76 25.89
N ARG A 211 14.80 -1.82 25.88
CA ARG A 211 13.39 -2.06 25.51
C ARG A 211 13.09 -1.84 24.03
N VAL A 212 14.03 -1.25 23.28
CA VAL A 212 13.88 -0.96 21.85
C VAL A 212 14.41 -2.12 21.02
N GLN A 213 13.59 -2.66 20.13
CA GLN A 213 13.91 -3.74 19.21
C GLN A 213 13.77 -3.24 17.78
N ILE A 214 14.85 -3.33 16.99
CA ILE A 214 14.89 -2.83 15.61
C ILE A 214 14.95 -4.05 14.68
N GLY A 215 14.12 -4.03 13.63
CA GLY A 215 14.07 -5.06 12.60
C GLY A 215 13.70 -4.46 11.26
N THR A 216 13.98 -5.20 10.18
CA THR A 216 13.58 -4.78 8.84
C THR A 216 12.05 -4.79 8.71
N LEU A 217 11.38 -5.81 9.22
CA LEU A 217 9.92 -5.90 9.25
C LEU A 217 9.48 -6.55 10.57
N TRP A 218 8.29 -6.19 11.03
CA TRP A 218 7.61 -6.84 12.16
C TRP A 218 6.29 -7.41 11.68
N ASP A 219 5.97 -8.63 12.12
CA ASP A 219 4.70 -9.24 11.83
C ASP A 219 3.61 -8.65 12.74
N LEU A 220 2.82 -7.74 12.18
CA LEU A 220 1.72 -7.11 12.90
C LEU A 220 0.64 -8.11 13.32
N ASP A 221 0.51 -9.27 12.64
CA ASP A 221 -0.36 -10.36 13.09
C ASP A 221 0.12 -10.99 14.39
N ALA A 222 1.44 -11.03 14.60
CA ALA A 222 2.06 -11.61 15.78
C ALA A 222 2.05 -10.66 16.98
N ILE A 223 2.46 -9.40 16.77
CA ILE A 223 2.60 -8.42 17.87
C ILE A 223 1.36 -7.53 18.05
N GLY A 224 0.54 -7.37 17.03
CA GLY A 224 -0.65 -6.51 17.04
C GLY A 224 -1.60 -6.72 18.21
N PRO A 225 -1.92 -7.97 18.63
CA PRO A 225 -2.85 -8.24 19.73
C PRO A 225 -2.48 -7.58 21.08
N GLY A 226 -1.20 -7.29 21.32
CA GLY A 226 -0.75 -6.63 22.55
C GLY A 226 -0.38 -5.17 22.39
N LEU A 227 -0.29 -4.60 21.19
CA LEU A 227 0.15 -3.20 21.04
C LEU A 227 -0.81 -2.21 21.72
N ARG A 228 -0.23 -1.22 22.42
CA ARG A 228 -0.91 -0.01 22.91
C ARG A 228 -1.30 0.88 21.75
N ALA A 229 -0.37 1.08 20.81
CA ALA A 229 -0.53 1.95 19.66
C ALA A 229 0.53 1.64 18.58
N VAL A 230 0.29 2.14 17.38
CA VAL A 230 1.24 2.10 16.25
C VAL A 230 1.56 3.51 15.78
N VAL A 231 2.83 3.82 15.55
CA VAL A 231 3.28 5.01 14.83
C VAL A 231 3.67 4.60 13.43
N HIS A 232 2.93 4.99 12.40
CA HIS A 232 3.22 4.56 11.02
C HIS A 232 3.08 5.68 10.01
N HIS A 233 3.68 5.46 8.85
CA HIS A 233 3.73 6.45 7.80
C HIS A 233 2.39 6.67 7.04
N GLY A 234 1.27 6.07 7.45
CA GLY A 234 -0.01 6.20 6.73
C GLY A 234 -0.25 5.25 5.55
N GLY A 235 0.66 4.29 5.27
CA GLY A 235 0.41 3.28 4.23
C GLY A 235 -0.86 2.46 4.49
N HIS A 236 -1.66 2.26 3.44
CA HIS A 236 -3.01 1.69 3.46
C HIS A 236 -3.21 0.45 4.32
N GLY A 237 -2.45 -0.62 4.07
CA GLY A 237 -2.62 -1.89 4.80
C GLY A 237 -2.41 -1.76 6.32
N THR A 238 -1.46 -0.93 6.77
CA THR A 238 -1.24 -0.69 8.21
C THR A 238 -2.37 0.16 8.80
N THR A 239 -2.80 1.19 8.07
CA THR A 239 -3.90 2.07 8.48
C THR A 239 -5.19 1.27 8.68
N LEU A 240 -5.61 0.50 7.66
CA LEU A 240 -6.84 -0.29 7.72
C LEU A 240 -6.77 -1.36 8.81
N ARG A 241 -5.60 -1.97 9.00
CA ARG A 241 -5.39 -2.94 10.08
C ARG A 241 -5.59 -2.32 11.45
N CYS A 242 -5.01 -1.14 11.69
CA CYS A 242 -5.19 -0.43 12.96
C CYS A 242 -6.67 -0.09 13.21
N ILE A 243 -7.39 0.38 12.18
CA ILE A 243 -8.82 0.66 12.27
C ILE A 243 -9.61 -0.61 12.62
N ALA A 244 -9.38 -1.71 11.88
CA ALA A 244 -10.13 -2.95 12.03
C ALA A 244 -9.91 -3.64 13.37
N GLU A 245 -8.69 -3.60 13.90
CA GLU A 245 -8.37 -4.18 15.21
C GLU A 245 -8.53 -3.22 16.39
N GLY A 246 -9.00 -2.01 16.11
CA GLY A 246 -9.18 -0.96 17.11
C GLY A 246 -7.88 -0.50 17.76
N ILE A 247 -6.72 -0.71 17.11
CA ILE A 247 -5.40 -0.27 17.57
C ILE A 247 -5.26 1.24 17.28
N PRO A 248 -5.10 2.09 18.31
CA PRO A 248 -4.87 3.52 18.11
C PRO A 248 -3.55 3.80 17.38
N ALA A 249 -3.49 4.87 16.59
CA ALA A 249 -2.30 5.18 15.81
C ALA A 249 -1.89 6.66 15.82
N VAL A 250 -0.59 6.94 15.71
CA VAL A 250 -0.09 8.23 15.22
C VAL A 250 0.36 8.05 13.78
N VAL A 251 -0.15 8.88 12.88
CA VAL A 251 0.16 8.79 11.45
C VAL A 251 1.09 9.92 11.05
N LEU A 252 2.25 9.57 10.48
CA LEU A 252 3.26 10.49 9.99
C LEU A 252 3.34 10.38 8.45
N PRO A 253 2.42 11.01 7.70
CA PRO A 253 2.26 10.74 6.27
C PRO A 253 3.39 11.28 5.40
N GLY A 254 4.18 12.21 5.94
CA GLY A 254 5.15 12.99 5.16
C GLY A 254 4.44 13.75 4.03
N PRO A 255 5.12 13.97 2.89
CA PRO A 255 4.55 14.67 1.74
C PRO A 255 3.64 13.80 0.85
N ASN A 256 3.35 12.55 1.19
CA ASN A 256 2.60 11.67 0.29
C ASN A 256 1.07 11.85 0.49
N PRO A 257 0.31 12.24 -0.55
CA PRO A 257 -1.13 12.50 -0.42
C PRO A 257 -1.96 11.24 -0.13
N GLU A 258 -1.55 10.05 -0.61
CA GLU A 258 -2.23 8.78 -0.27
C GLU A 258 -2.11 8.50 1.22
N ARG A 259 -0.91 8.66 1.77
CA ARG A 259 -0.64 8.45 3.20
C ARG A 259 -1.41 9.43 4.07
N THR A 260 -1.51 10.69 3.64
CA THR A 260 -2.32 11.72 4.30
C THR A 260 -3.79 11.34 4.30
N ALA A 261 -4.36 11.02 3.13
CA ALA A 261 -5.78 10.65 3.01
C ALA A 261 -6.14 9.42 3.87
N ASN A 262 -5.26 8.43 3.92
CA ASN A 262 -5.41 7.27 4.81
C ASN A 262 -5.37 7.65 6.29
N GLY A 263 -4.42 8.50 6.69
CA GLY A 263 -4.33 9.00 8.07
C GLY A 263 -5.58 9.78 8.48
N GLU A 264 -6.04 10.70 7.65
CA GLU A 264 -7.25 11.50 7.89
C GLU A 264 -8.49 10.61 7.97
N ARG A 265 -8.57 9.54 7.17
CA ARG A 265 -9.64 8.55 7.27
C ARG A 265 -9.65 7.89 8.65
N ALA A 266 -8.50 7.48 9.17
CA ALA A 266 -8.39 6.91 10.51
C ALA A 266 -8.71 7.95 11.61
N GLU A 267 -8.29 9.20 11.45
CA GLU A 267 -8.58 10.30 12.38
C GLU A 267 -10.07 10.63 12.45
N ARG A 268 -10.78 10.68 11.31
CA ARG A 268 -12.25 10.86 11.27
C ARG A 268 -13.02 9.77 12.02
N LEU A 269 -12.45 8.57 12.11
CA LEU A 269 -13.01 7.45 12.89
C LEU A 269 -12.60 7.49 14.38
N GLY A 270 -11.87 8.51 14.82
CA GLY A 270 -11.33 8.63 16.17
C GLY A 270 -10.28 7.56 16.49
N ARG A 271 -9.58 7.05 15.47
CA ARG A 271 -8.59 5.96 15.58
C ARG A 271 -7.15 6.44 15.52
N ALA A 272 -6.93 7.64 14.99
CA ALA A 272 -5.59 8.17 14.83
C ALA A 272 -5.50 9.65 15.16
N ILE A 273 -4.25 10.10 15.37
CA ILE A 273 -3.84 11.50 15.29
C ILE A 273 -2.88 11.60 14.10
N VAL A 274 -3.17 12.50 13.14
CA VAL A 274 -2.27 12.76 12.01
C VAL A 274 -1.34 13.91 12.36
N MET A 275 -0.03 13.72 12.13
CA MET A 275 0.97 14.76 12.38
C MET A 275 1.82 14.99 11.15
N HIS A 276 1.94 16.26 10.76
CA HIS A 276 2.77 16.69 9.63
C HIS A 276 4.06 17.34 10.14
N ALA A 277 5.13 17.24 9.37
CA ALA A 277 6.34 18.02 9.62
C ALA A 277 6.05 19.52 9.43
N ASP A 278 6.82 20.36 10.11
CA ASP A 278 6.69 21.82 10.02
C ASP A 278 7.05 22.38 8.62
N VAL A 279 7.80 21.61 7.83
CA VAL A 279 8.24 22.00 6.50
C VAL A 279 7.31 21.40 5.45
N ASN A 280 6.66 22.26 4.67
CA ASN A 280 5.85 21.86 3.53
C ASN A 280 6.71 21.85 2.24
N THR A 281 7.05 20.67 1.75
CA THR A 281 7.81 20.46 0.50
C THR A 281 6.92 20.20 -0.73
N GLY A 282 5.58 20.25 -0.56
CA GLY A 282 4.62 19.84 -1.58
C GLY A 282 4.47 18.31 -1.70
N PRO A 283 3.55 17.81 -2.54
CA PRO A 283 3.28 16.39 -2.63
C PRO A 283 4.43 15.61 -3.29
N VAL A 284 4.87 14.52 -2.67
CA VAL A 284 5.91 13.63 -3.20
C VAL A 284 5.41 12.19 -3.20
N TRP A 285 5.51 11.54 -4.36
CA TRP A 285 5.23 10.11 -4.53
C TRP A 285 6.54 9.32 -4.43
N GLY A 286 6.53 8.21 -3.70
CA GLY A 286 7.72 7.38 -3.51
C GLY A 286 7.83 6.68 -2.15
N PRO A 287 8.88 5.87 -1.96
CA PRO A 287 8.88 4.79 -0.97
C PRO A 287 9.03 5.15 0.52
N ALA A 288 9.41 6.35 0.98
CA ALA A 288 9.54 6.56 2.44
C ALA A 288 9.46 8.02 2.92
N VAL A 289 8.90 8.20 4.12
CA VAL A 289 8.84 9.46 4.90
C VAL A 289 10.12 9.69 5.73
N ASP A 290 10.83 8.62 6.06
CA ASP A 290 11.95 8.66 7.00
C ASP A 290 13.32 8.91 6.33
N VAL A 291 13.47 8.61 5.03
CA VAL A 291 14.68 8.96 4.28
C VAL A 291 14.85 10.48 4.16
N THR A 292 13.73 11.23 4.21
CA THR A 292 13.73 12.68 4.01
C THR A 292 13.80 13.47 5.31
N GLY A 293 13.62 12.83 6.48
CA GLY A 293 13.54 13.52 7.78
C GLY A 293 12.26 14.34 7.95
N ASP A 294 11.24 14.11 7.13
CA ASP A 294 9.98 14.85 7.13
C ASP A 294 9.02 14.33 8.22
N ARG A 295 9.45 14.45 9.48
CA ARG A 295 8.63 14.12 10.66
C ARG A 295 8.64 15.25 11.70
N PRO A 296 7.61 15.32 12.55
CA PRO A 296 7.67 16.10 13.80
C PRO A 296 8.79 15.62 14.74
N ALA A 297 9.09 16.43 15.75
CA ALA A 297 9.98 16.03 16.84
C ALA A 297 9.42 14.81 17.59
N TRP A 298 10.28 13.90 18.05
CA TRP A 298 9.84 12.69 18.76
C TRP A 298 9.14 13.01 20.08
N SER A 299 9.44 14.16 20.70
CA SER A 299 8.71 14.65 21.87
C SER A 299 7.24 14.96 21.55
N ASP A 300 6.95 15.48 20.36
CA ASP A 300 5.59 15.81 19.95
C ASP A 300 4.83 14.53 19.56
N VAL A 301 5.51 13.59 18.88
CA VAL A 301 4.96 12.25 18.61
C VAL A 301 4.63 11.53 19.92
N ARG A 302 5.50 11.62 20.92
CA ARG A 302 5.23 11.08 22.26
C ARG A 302 4.02 11.75 22.89
N ALA A 303 3.93 13.07 22.85
CA ALA A 303 2.78 13.78 23.38
C ALA A 303 1.48 13.33 22.69
N ALA A 304 1.48 13.15 21.36
CA ALA A 304 0.32 12.63 20.64
C ALA A 304 -0.04 11.20 21.08
N LEU A 305 0.94 10.31 21.24
CA LEU A 305 0.72 8.94 21.75
C LEU A 305 0.06 8.93 23.14
N ASP A 306 0.42 9.87 24.01
CA ASP A 306 -0.17 9.98 25.35
C ASP A 306 -1.65 10.44 25.31
N HIS A 307 -2.08 11.12 24.24
CA HIS A 307 -3.46 11.57 24.03
C HIS A 307 -4.32 10.58 23.23
N LEU A 308 -3.74 9.48 22.72
CA LEU A 308 -4.52 8.48 21.99
C LEU A 308 -5.57 7.81 22.89
N PRO A 309 -6.75 7.49 22.34
CA PRO A 309 -7.77 6.75 23.07
C PRO A 309 -7.26 5.35 23.46
N PRO A 310 -7.88 4.70 24.46
CA PRO A 310 -7.58 3.29 24.72
C PRO A 310 -7.96 2.44 23.50
N ARG A 311 -7.26 1.32 23.33
CA ARG A 311 -7.60 0.31 22.34
C ARG A 311 -9.05 -0.14 22.51
N LEU A 312 -9.76 -0.29 21.40
CA LEU A 312 -11.05 -0.96 21.43
C LEU A 312 -10.90 -2.45 21.24
N HIS A 313 -11.51 -3.22 22.12
CA HIS A 313 -11.69 -4.65 21.92
C HIS A 313 -12.91 -4.86 21.02
N SER A 314 -12.69 -5.05 19.73
CA SER A 314 -13.78 -5.39 18.81
C SER A 314 -13.95 -6.92 18.73
N PRO A 315 -15.13 -7.47 19.05
CA PRO A 315 -15.43 -8.88 18.83
C PRO A 315 -15.61 -9.25 17.33
N ALA A 316 -15.63 -8.26 16.42
CA ALA A 316 -15.93 -8.43 14.99
C ALA A 316 -14.73 -8.84 14.10
N SER A 317 -13.53 -9.04 14.67
CA SER A 317 -12.31 -9.26 13.89
C SER A 317 -12.18 -10.65 13.27
N GLN A 318 -12.90 -11.66 13.79
CA GLN A 318 -12.85 -13.03 13.26
C GLN A 318 -13.77 -13.23 12.04
N ASP A 319 -15.03 -12.77 12.11
CA ASP A 319 -15.99 -12.94 11.01
C ASP A 319 -15.59 -12.18 9.74
N ALA A 320 -14.91 -11.04 9.88
CA ALA A 320 -14.41 -10.24 8.75
C ALA A 320 -13.24 -10.93 8.01
N ALA A 321 -12.38 -11.67 8.71
CA ALA A 321 -11.22 -12.34 8.11
C ALA A 321 -11.64 -13.55 7.26
N ASP A 322 -12.65 -14.30 7.70
CA ASP A 322 -13.19 -15.45 6.97
C ASP A 322 -13.93 -15.01 5.70
N GLN A 323 -14.66 -13.87 5.75
CA GLN A 323 -15.28 -13.27 4.57
C GLN A 323 -14.24 -12.75 3.55
N SER A 324 -13.13 -12.18 4.03
CA SER A 324 -12.06 -11.65 3.17
C SER A 324 -11.41 -12.74 2.31
N SER A 325 -11.14 -13.90 2.92
CA SER A 325 -10.53 -15.03 2.23
C SER A 325 -11.44 -15.62 1.14
N GLN A 326 -12.75 -15.67 1.39
CA GLN A 326 -13.71 -16.18 0.40
C GLN A 326 -13.89 -15.21 -0.78
N GLN A 327 -13.94 -13.90 -0.54
CA GLN A 327 -14.06 -12.90 -1.62
C GLN A 327 -12.85 -12.91 -2.56
N LEU A 328 -11.65 -13.08 -2.00
CA LEU A 328 -10.45 -13.26 -2.82
C LEU A 328 -10.51 -14.57 -3.62
N VAL A 329 -10.96 -15.68 -3.03
CA VAL A 329 -11.13 -16.95 -3.76
C VAL A 329 -12.17 -16.82 -4.86
N ASP A 330 -13.29 -16.14 -4.62
CA ASP A 330 -14.35 -15.91 -5.60
C ASP A 330 -13.84 -15.06 -6.76
N LEU A 331 -13.06 -14.01 -6.47
CA LEU A 331 -12.35 -13.20 -7.48
C LEU A 331 -11.44 -14.06 -8.37
N LEU A 332 -10.74 -15.04 -7.79
CA LEU A 332 -9.79 -15.90 -8.51
C LEU A 332 -10.45 -17.04 -9.29
N THR A 333 -11.72 -17.33 -9.02
CA THR A 333 -12.41 -18.49 -9.59
C THR A 333 -13.60 -18.12 -10.48
N THR A 334 -14.05 -16.86 -10.44
CA THR A 334 -15.15 -16.36 -11.26
C THR A 334 -14.59 -15.61 -12.47
N PRO A 335 -14.96 -15.98 -13.71
CA PRO A 335 -14.58 -15.20 -14.89
C PRO A 335 -15.17 -13.80 -14.79
N SER A 336 -14.34 -12.75 -14.92
CA SER A 336 -14.85 -11.37 -14.98
C SER A 336 -15.82 -11.23 -16.16
N SER A 337 -16.93 -10.54 -15.94
CA SER A 337 -17.92 -10.21 -16.98
C SER A 337 -17.50 -9.04 -17.86
N ILE A 338 -16.40 -8.34 -17.54
CA ILE A 338 -15.91 -7.21 -18.32
C ILE A 338 -15.15 -7.72 -19.55
N ASN A 339 -15.51 -7.19 -20.72
CA ASN A 339 -14.71 -7.35 -21.92
C ASN A 339 -13.46 -6.46 -21.78
N PRO A 340 -12.23 -7.01 -21.73
CA PRO A 340 -11.01 -6.21 -21.56
C PRO A 340 -10.75 -5.21 -22.70
N HIS A 341 -11.49 -5.33 -23.81
CA HIS A 341 -11.47 -4.43 -24.95
C HIS A 341 -12.65 -3.42 -24.94
N SER A 342 -13.38 -3.26 -23.83
CA SER A 342 -14.41 -2.23 -23.76
C SER A 342 -13.76 -0.84 -23.81
N THR A 343 -14.16 -0.07 -24.82
CA THR A 343 -13.76 1.33 -24.95
C THR A 343 -14.53 2.19 -23.94
N PHE A 344 -13.85 2.65 -22.89
CA PHE A 344 -14.25 3.86 -22.16
C PHE A 344 -13.88 5.11 -22.99
N ALA A 345 -14.26 5.09 -24.27
CA ALA A 345 -13.95 6.15 -25.21
C ALA A 345 -15.09 7.16 -25.17
N SER A 346 -14.79 8.36 -24.66
CA SER A 346 -15.64 9.55 -24.58
C SER A 346 -16.55 9.59 -23.35
N ILE A 347 -16.02 10.11 -22.23
CA ILE A 347 -16.79 10.90 -21.28
C ILE A 347 -16.11 12.26 -21.14
#